data_AF-A0A8J9RDE6-F1
#
_entry.id   AF-A0A8J9RDE6-F1
#
_cell.length_a   1.000
_cell.length_b   1.000
_cell.length_c   1.000
_cell.angle_alpha   90.00
_cell.angle_beta   90.00
_cell.angle_gamma   90.00
#
_symmetry.space_group_name_H-M   'P 1'
#
loop_
_entity.id
_entity.type
_entity.pdbx_description
1 polymer ?
#
loop_
_entity_poly.entity_id
_entity_poly.type
_entity_poly.pdbx_seq_one_letter_code
_entity_poly.pdbx_strand_id
1 'polypeptide(L)'
;MRCSGSVMVHVLHLGPALDLQRSTWFPVLLCCTMLERLSAFASDIAIERDWITQLSGKTNPEALSTSNAILRRMDMLSEMVGTLCFGWCFTQLGAAKTLTTLITFAALSLPAMLCLIDRVAEATPRVMVRMRSLAMERAANPPLPNPFSDRHLLRGILYQLGLQVQQTLDGWKLYLRQPILPASLAYIMLYFNAAVLLAGAALLYKTFLHKPVDVLVSDTAGLLGGTVMGIPLAVAVFSALIMLSRIGLWSYDMVDSQLFQMAIQPKEAASVSSAEWALCSGSELVMLGLAAAFSEPASFSLLVNLSAASVLGAACLYSTWVFACDGQRTLQAALGSA
;
A
#
# COMPACT_ATOMS: atom_id res chain seq x y z
N MET A 1 21.06 2.79 7.54
CA MET A 1 20.36 1.72 8.30
C MET A 1 20.97 1.42 9.68
N ARG A 2 22.30 1.59 9.93
CA ARG A 2 22.90 1.36 11.27
C ARG A 2 22.37 2.27 12.40
N CYS A 3 21.94 3.49 12.10
CA CYS A 3 21.38 4.39 13.13
C CYS A 3 19.98 3.98 13.61
N SER A 4 19.11 3.45 12.74
CA SER A 4 17.73 3.12 13.12
C SER A 4 17.65 1.93 14.09
N GLY A 5 18.48 0.90 13.86
CA GLY A 5 18.55 -0.27 14.75
C GLY A 5 19.11 0.05 16.14
N SER A 6 20.11 0.93 16.22
CA SER A 6 20.66 1.35 17.51
C SER A 6 19.68 2.22 18.30
N VAL A 7 18.88 3.06 17.63
CA VAL A 7 17.85 3.89 18.27
C VAL A 7 16.73 3.03 18.85
N MET A 8 16.24 2.04 18.11
CA MET A 8 15.17 1.16 18.58
C MET A 8 15.60 0.31 19.79
N VAL A 9 16.84 -0.21 19.78
CA VAL A 9 17.42 -0.96 20.91
C VAL A 9 17.64 -0.07 22.13
N HIS A 10 18.02 1.20 21.95
CA HIS A 10 18.19 2.14 23.05
C HIS A 10 16.86 2.54 23.69
N VAL A 11 15.81 2.74 22.88
CA VAL A 11 14.43 3.04 23.32
C VAL A 11 13.85 1.88 24.13
N LEU A 12 14.12 0.62 23.75
CA LEU A 12 13.67 -0.57 24.49
C LEU A 12 14.46 -0.82 25.79
N HIS A 13 15.74 -0.45 25.83
CA HIS A 13 16.53 -0.55 27.06
C HIS A 13 16.12 0.45 28.14
N LEU A 14 15.40 1.52 27.77
CA LEU A 14 14.92 2.57 28.68
C LEU A 14 13.57 2.24 29.36
N GLY A 15 12.99 1.07 29.07
CA GLY A 15 11.85 0.53 29.83
C GLY A 15 10.52 1.27 29.66
N PRO A 16 9.46 0.84 30.37
CA PRO A 16 8.08 1.35 30.24
C PRO A 16 7.86 2.78 30.80
N ALA A 17 8.92 3.48 31.19
CA ALA A 17 8.87 4.82 31.78
C ALA A 17 9.13 5.96 30.78
N LEU A 18 9.45 5.64 29.52
CA LEU A 18 9.47 6.64 28.46
C LEU A 18 8.05 6.90 27.97
N ASP A 19 7.50 8.06 28.33
CA ASP A 19 6.48 8.70 27.51
C ASP A 19 7.09 8.93 26.12
N LEU A 20 6.92 7.95 25.22
CA LEU A 20 7.49 7.98 23.87
C LEU A 20 7.07 9.25 23.13
N GLN A 21 5.87 9.75 23.41
CA GLN A 21 5.32 10.99 22.88
C GLN A 21 6.10 12.25 23.31
N ARG A 22 6.80 12.21 24.46
CA ARG A 22 7.63 13.31 24.99
C ARG A 22 9.13 13.10 24.71
N SER A 23 9.50 11.94 24.17
CA SER A 23 10.88 11.58 23.86
C SER A 23 11.40 12.31 22.62
N THR A 24 12.64 12.79 22.67
CA THR A 24 13.34 13.44 21.54
C THR A 24 13.55 12.49 20.35
N TRP A 25 13.44 11.18 20.57
CA TRP A 25 13.60 10.15 19.53
C TRP A 25 12.36 9.94 18.67
N PHE A 26 11.18 10.35 19.15
CA PHE A 26 9.92 10.20 18.42
C PHE A 26 9.93 10.85 17.02
N PRO A 27 10.36 12.12 16.83
CA PRO A 27 10.40 12.70 15.49
C PRO A 27 11.41 12.00 14.57
N VAL A 28 12.53 11.50 15.12
CA VAL A 28 13.54 10.77 14.34
C VAL A 28 12.96 9.46 13.80
N LEU A 29 12.30 8.69 14.69
CA LEU A 29 11.65 7.45 14.32
C LEU A 29 10.53 7.69 13.31
N LEU A 30 9.71 8.73 13.51
CA LEU A 30 8.64 9.11 12.59
C LEU A 30 9.19 9.42 11.19
N CYS A 31 10.24 10.25 11.09
CA CYS A 31 10.89 10.54 9.82
C CYS A 31 11.46 9.28 9.16
N CYS A 32 12.07 8.38 9.93
CA CYS A 32 12.56 7.10 9.40
C CYS A 32 11.43 6.23 8.85
N THR A 33 10.31 6.11 9.56
CA THR A 33 9.13 5.36 9.08
C THR A 33 8.52 5.98 7.83
N MET A 34 8.46 7.32 7.75
CA MET A 34 8.00 8.01 6.55
C MET A 34 8.90 7.71 5.35
N LEU A 35 10.23 7.76 5.51
CA LEU A 35 11.19 7.44 4.46
C LEU A 35 11.12 5.97 4.04
N GLU A 36 10.97 5.05 4.99
CA GLU A 36 10.78 3.63 4.74
C GLU A 36 9.52 3.40 3.88
N ARG A 37 8.37 3.96 4.29
CA ARG A 37 7.10 3.82 3.56
C ARG A 37 7.18 4.42 2.16
N LEU A 38 7.79 5.59 2.02
CA LEU A 38 7.98 6.23 0.71
C LEU A 38 8.88 5.37 -0.21
N SER A 39 9.95 4.79 0.33
CA SER A 39 10.84 3.91 -0.42
C SER A 39 10.14 2.60 -0.81
N ALA A 40 9.27 2.07 0.05
CA ALA A 40 8.47 0.87 -0.25
C ALA A 40 7.54 1.15 -1.44
N PHE A 41 6.71 2.20 -1.36
CA PHE A 41 5.82 2.58 -2.47
C PHE A 41 6.58 2.85 -3.78
N ALA A 42 7.74 3.51 -3.71
CA ALA A 42 8.56 3.75 -4.90
C ALA A 42 9.07 2.43 -5.52
N SER A 43 9.43 1.46 -4.68
CA SER A 43 9.89 0.14 -5.13
C SER A 43 8.75 -0.66 -5.74
N ASP A 44 7.57 -0.64 -5.12
CA ASP A 44 6.37 -1.33 -5.62
C ASP A 44 5.97 -0.78 -6.99
N ILE A 45 5.88 0.56 -7.13
CA ILE A 45 5.58 1.20 -8.41
C ILE A 45 6.66 0.85 -9.46
N ALA A 46 7.94 0.88 -9.10
CA ALA A 46 9.01 0.56 -10.05
C ALA A 46 8.94 -0.90 -10.54
N ILE A 47 8.70 -1.84 -9.63
CA ILE A 47 8.59 -3.26 -9.97
C ILE A 47 7.31 -3.49 -10.79
N GLU A 48 6.16 -3.09 -10.26
CA GLU A 48 4.85 -3.37 -10.85
C GLU A 48 4.62 -2.65 -12.17
N ARG A 49 4.99 -1.37 -12.26
CA ARG A 49 4.59 -0.52 -13.39
C ARG A 49 5.67 -0.46 -14.47
N ASP A 50 6.95 -0.55 -14.09
CA ASP A 50 8.06 -0.44 -15.03
C ASP A 50 8.76 -1.76 -15.34
N TRP A 51 9.07 -2.59 -14.33
CA TRP A 51 9.89 -3.79 -14.55
C TRP A 51 9.09 -4.95 -15.14
N ILE A 52 7.98 -5.32 -14.50
CA ILE A 52 7.15 -6.46 -14.94
C ILE A 52 6.64 -6.22 -16.37
N THR A 53 6.16 -5.01 -16.65
CA THR A 53 5.60 -4.66 -17.95
C THR A 53 6.60 -4.78 -19.09
N GLN A 54 7.88 -4.52 -18.80
CA GLN A 54 8.98 -4.69 -19.75
C GLN A 54 9.43 -6.14 -19.90
N LEU A 55 9.42 -6.92 -18.81
CA LEU A 55 9.83 -8.32 -18.80
C LEU A 55 8.84 -9.22 -19.54
N SER A 56 7.55 -9.07 -19.26
CA SER A 56 6.49 -9.87 -19.88
C SER A 56 6.19 -9.42 -21.31
N GLY A 57 6.51 -8.17 -21.64
CA GLY A 57 6.22 -7.54 -22.93
C GLY A 57 4.74 -7.17 -23.06
N LYS A 58 4.45 -5.92 -23.45
CA LYS A 58 3.07 -5.44 -23.60
C LYS A 58 2.22 -6.21 -24.62
N THR A 59 2.86 -6.91 -25.56
CA THR A 59 2.19 -7.69 -26.61
C THR A 59 1.62 -9.02 -26.09
N ASN A 60 2.06 -9.50 -24.92
CA ASN A 60 1.68 -10.81 -24.39
C ASN A 60 0.88 -10.66 -23.09
N PRO A 61 -0.45 -10.41 -23.16
CA PRO A 61 -1.27 -10.18 -21.97
C PRO A 61 -1.29 -11.37 -21.00
N GLU A 62 -1.17 -12.59 -21.52
CA GLU A 62 -1.12 -13.83 -20.71
C GLU A 62 0.18 -13.94 -19.89
N ALA A 63 1.32 -13.53 -20.48
CA ALA A 63 2.59 -13.52 -19.76
C ALA A 63 2.57 -12.45 -18.66
N LEU A 64 1.95 -11.30 -18.92
CA LEU A 64 1.83 -10.21 -17.96
C LEU A 64 0.97 -10.59 -16.75
N SER A 65 -0.21 -11.17 -16.99
CA SER A 65 -1.11 -11.60 -15.90
C SER A 65 -0.49 -12.72 -15.06
N THR A 66 0.23 -13.65 -15.69
CA THR A 66 0.95 -14.71 -15.00
C THR A 66 2.08 -14.16 -14.13
N SER A 67 2.87 -13.23 -14.65
CA SER A 67 3.93 -12.56 -13.88
C SER A 67 3.36 -11.78 -12.69
N ASN A 68 2.28 -11.02 -12.88
CA ASN A 68 1.60 -10.32 -11.79
C ASN A 68 1.09 -11.29 -10.70
N ALA A 69 0.46 -12.39 -11.12
CA ALA A 69 -0.03 -13.40 -10.19
C ALA A 69 1.11 -14.07 -9.39
N ILE A 70 2.26 -14.33 -10.01
CA ILE A 70 3.44 -14.90 -9.33
C ILE A 70 3.98 -13.89 -8.31
N LEU A 71 4.12 -12.62 -8.67
CA LEU A 71 4.65 -11.59 -7.77
C LEU A 71 3.73 -11.36 -6.58
N ARG A 72 2.41 -11.29 -6.81
CA ARG A 72 1.42 -11.17 -5.74
C ARG A 72 1.45 -12.35 -4.77
N ARG A 73 1.62 -13.57 -5.29
CA ARG A 73 1.78 -14.77 -4.45
C ARG A 73 3.05 -14.69 -3.62
N MET A 74 4.16 -14.23 -4.21
CA MET A 74 5.42 -14.10 -3.52
C MET A 74 5.34 -13.08 -2.38
N ASP A 75 4.70 -11.94 -2.63
CA ASP A 75 4.44 -10.89 -1.65
C ASP A 75 3.65 -11.43 -0.45
N MET A 76 2.48 -12.04 -0.71
CA MET A 76 1.62 -12.62 0.33
C MET A 76 2.30 -13.75 1.12
N LEU A 77 3.09 -14.59 0.46
CA LEU A 77 3.89 -15.62 1.13
C LEU A 77 4.95 -15.00 2.04
N SER A 78 5.62 -13.94 1.58
CA SER A 78 6.65 -13.26 2.36
C SER A 78 6.07 -12.56 3.58
N GLU A 79 4.88 -11.95 3.47
CA GLU A 79 4.17 -11.33 4.57
C GLU A 79 3.72 -12.37 5.61
N MET A 80 3.17 -13.50 5.15
CA MET A 80 2.76 -14.59 6.02
C MET A 80 3.96 -15.22 6.76
N VAL A 81 5.04 -15.54 6.05
CA VAL A 81 6.24 -16.12 6.67
C VAL A 81 6.87 -15.13 7.64
N GLY A 82 6.98 -13.85 7.25
CA GLY A 82 7.54 -12.80 8.10
C GLY A 82 6.78 -12.63 9.42
N THR A 83 5.44 -12.55 9.35
CA THR A 83 4.58 -12.40 10.53
C THR A 83 4.60 -13.64 11.44
N LEU A 84 4.60 -14.85 10.86
CA LEU A 84 4.71 -16.10 11.63
C LEU A 84 6.08 -16.23 12.34
N CYS A 85 7.17 -15.96 11.62
CA CYS A 85 8.52 -15.99 12.19
C CYS A 85 8.67 -14.93 13.29
N PHE A 86 8.18 -13.72 13.08
CA PHE A 86 8.18 -12.68 14.10
C PHE A 86 7.40 -13.11 15.35
N GLY A 87 6.17 -13.61 15.18
CA GLY A 87 5.32 -14.06 16.28
C GLY A 87 5.97 -15.17 17.10
N TRP A 88 6.58 -16.17 16.44
CA TRP A 88 7.31 -17.25 17.10
C TRP A 88 8.57 -16.76 17.82
N CYS A 89 9.37 -15.89 17.18
CA CYS A 89 10.54 -15.31 17.82
C CYS A 89 10.15 -14.45 19.04
N PHE A 90 9.03 -13.73 18.97
CA PHE A 90 8.54 -12.88 20.05
C PHE A 90 8.16 -13.68 21.29
N THR A 91 7.46 -14.81 21.12
CA THR A 91 7.03 -15.65 22.24
C THR A 91 8.19 -16.37 22.92
N GLN A 92 9.22 -16.77 22.17
CA GLN A 92 10.34 -17.55 22.72
C GLN A 92 11.48 -16.70 23.28
N LEU A 93 11.84 -15.62 22.60
CA LEU A 93 13.05 -14.85 22.92
C LEU A 93 12.77 -13.61 23.78
N GLY A 94 11.50 -13.19 23.84
CA GLY A 94 11.09 -11.92 24.45
C GLY A 94 11.49 -10.70 23.59
N ALA A 95 10.76 -9.60 23.77
CA ALA A 95 10.78 -8.44 22.87
C ALA A 95 12.19 -7.91 22.51
N ALA A 96 13.07 -7.76 23.51
CA ALA A 96 14.40 -7.18 23.29
C ALA A 96 15.29 -8.07 22.40
N LYS A 97 15.27 -9.39 22.60
CA LYS A 97 16.08 -10.32 21.81
C LYS A 97 15.49 -10.55 20.43
N THR A 98 14.16 -10.57 20.31
CA THR A 98 13.47 -10.66 19.00
C THR A 98 13.87 -9.50 18.08
N LEU A 99 13.88 -8.28 18.59
CA LEU A 99 14.25 -7.11 17.81
C LEU A 99 15.72 -7.17 17.35
N THR A 100 16.65 -7.52 18.24
CA THR A 100 18.06 -7.63 17.86
C THR A 100 18.27 -8.73 16.81
N THR A 101 17.59 -9.87 16.93
CA THR A 101 17.64 -10.94 15.90
C THR A 101 17.07 -10.49 14.55
N LEU A 102 16.02 -9.67 14.54
CA LEU A 102 15.44 -9.15 13.29
C LEU A 102 16.39 -8.16 12.61
N ILE A 103 16.99 -7.26 13.38
CA ILE A 103 17.95 -6.28 12.86
C ILE A 103 19.20 -6.97 12.31
N THR A 104 19.72 -7.98 13.00
CA THR A 104 20.88 -8.74 12.53
C THR A 104 20.57 -9.54 11.28
N PHE A 105 19.40 -10.18 11.22
CA PHE A 105 18.94 -10.89 10.03
C PHE A 105 18.81 -9.95 8.83
N ALA A 106 18.14 -8.79 9.01
CA ALA A 106 18.01 -7.78 7.96
C ALA A 106 19.37 -7.24 7.50
N ALA A 107 20.30 -6.97 8.43
CA ALA A 107 21.65 -6.52 8.08
C ALA A 107 22.45 -7.58 7.31
N LEU A 108 22.26 -8.85 7.63
CA LEU A 108 22.93 -9.98 6.97
C LEU A 108 22.31 -10.32 5.62
N SER A 109 21.01 -10.10 5.43
CA SER A 109 20.32 -10.38 4.17
C SER A 109 20.56 -9.31 3.10
N LEU A 110 20.92 -8.08 3.49
CA LEU A 110 21.15 -6.97 2.56
C LEU A 110 22.22 -7.26 1.49
N PRO A 111 23.44 -7.75 1.82
CA PRO A 111 24.44 -8.09 0.81
C PRO A 111 23.96 -9.16 -0.18
N ALA A 112 23.24 -10.17 0.31
CA ALA A 112 22.67 -11.21 -0.53
C ALA A 112 21.63 -10.64 -1.49
N MET A 113 20.77 -9.74 -1.01
CA MET A 113 19.78 -9.04 -1.83
C MET A 113 20.44 -8.18 -2.92
N LEU A 114 21.47 -7.41 -2.59
CA LEU A 114 22.20 -6.59 -3.56
C LEU A 114 22.86 -7.46 -4.65
N CYS A 115 23.50 -8.56 -4.24
CA CYS A 115 24.08 -9.52 -5.19
C CYS A 115 23.02 -10.11 -6.12
N LEU A 116 21.84 -10.48 -5.60
CA LEU A 116 20.75 -11.00 -6.42
C LEU A 116 20.21 -9.97 -7.39
N ILE A 117 20.06 -8.70 -6.98
CA ILE A 117 19.65 -7.62 -7.86
C ILE A 117 20.66 -7.45 -9.00
N ASP A 118 21.96 -7.47 -8.71
CA ASP A 118 23.01 -7.38 -9.73
C ASP A 118 22.91 -8.55 -10.74
N ARG A 119 22.66 -9.77 -10.26
CA ARG A 119 22.47 -10.94 -11.14
C ARG A 119 21.20 -10.87 -11.98
N VAL A 120 20.11 -10.38 -11.40
CA VAL A 120 18.86 -10.16 -12.15
C VAL A 120 19.08 -9.08 -13.20
N ALA A 121 19.82 -8.03 -12.87
CA ALA A 121 20.18 -6.97 -13.79
C ALA A 121 20.96 -7.56 -14.98
N GLU A 122 22.02 -8.33 -14.74
CA GLU A 122 22.79 -9.01 -15.79
C GLU A 122 21.92 -9.92 -16.67
N ALA A 123 20.98 -10.65 -16.07
CA ALA A 123 20.08 -11.55 -16.78
C ALA A 123 18.99 -10.82 -17.59
N THR A 124 18.64 -9.59 -17.22
CA THR A 124 17.53 -8.82 -17.82
C THR A 124 17.98 -7.46 -18.35
N PRO A 125 18.89 -7.43 -19.35
CA PRO A 125 19.49 -6.19 -19.85
C PRO A 125 18.45 -5.22 -20.43
N ARG A 126 17.30 -5.72 -20.91
CA ARG A 126 16.24 -4.90 -21.49
C ARG A 126 15.69 -3.84 -20.51
N VAL A 127 15.44 -4.23 -19.26
CA VAL A 127 14.91 -3.32 -18.22
C VAL A 127 15.95 -2.25 -17.87
N MET A 128 17.20 -2.67 -17.72
CA MET A 128 18.31 -1.75 -17.42
C MET A 128 18.62 -0.79 -18.55
N VAL A 129 18.57 -1.23 -19.81
CA VAL A 129 18.77 -0.36 -20.98
C VAL A 129 17.71 0.74 -21.02
N ARG A 130 16.46 0.44 -20.63
CA ARG A 130 15.41 1.46 -20.52
C ARG A 130 15.70 2.47 -19.41
N MET A 131 16.04 2.02 -18.20
CA MET A 131 16.41 2.94 -17.12
C MET A 131 17.62 3.81 -17.49
N ARG A 132 18.63 3.21 -18.13
CA ARG A 132 19.81 3.93 -18.61
C ARG A 132 19.48 4.94 -19.71
N SER A 133 18.61 4.60 -20.66
CA SER A 133 18.17 5.52 -21.72
C SER A 133 17.37 6.71 -21.16
N LEU A 134 16.49 6.48 -20.18
CA LEU A 134 15.79 7.56 -19.48
C LEU A 134 16.75 8.47 -18.71
N ALA A 135 17.76 7.90 -18.06
CA ALA A 135 18.81 8.67 -17.39
C ALA A 135 19.64 9.50 -18.40
N MET A 136 19.97 8.92 -19.55
CA MET A 136 20.66 9.62 -20.65
C MET A 136 19.79 10.73 -21.25
N GLU A 137 18.49 10.52 -21.45
CA GLU A 137 17.55 11.53 -21.95
C GLU A 137 17.44 12.72 -20.97
N ARG A 138 17.41 12.45 -19.66
CA ARG A 138 17.47 13.51 -18.63
C ARG A 138 18.81 14.24 -18.61
N ALA A 139 19.91 13.55 -18.85
CA ALA A 139 21.23 14.18 -18.93
C ALA A 139 21.38 15.03 -20.21
N ALA A 140 20.76 14.61 -21.32
CA ALA A 140 20.75 15.34 -22.59
C ALA A 140 19.87 16.59 -22.53
N ASN A 141 18.78 16.55 -21.76
CA ASN A 141 17.87 17.67 -21.52
C ASN A 141 17.95 18.14 -20.06
N PRO A 142 19.02 18.85 -19.66
CA PRO A 142 19.15 19.33 -18.30
C PRO A 142 17.99 20.28 -17.97
N PRO A 143 17.47 20.26 -16.73
CA PRO A 143 16.50 21.25 -16.29
C PRO A 143 17.06 22.66 -16.45
N LEU A 144 16.17 23.63 -16.69
CA LEU A 144 16.52 25.04 -16.86
C LEU A 144 17.49 25.49 -15.75
N PRO A 145 18.59 26.21 -16.08
CA PRO A 145 19.56 26.66 -15.09
C PRO A 145 18.85 27.46 -14.00
N ASN A 146 19.17 27.17 -12.73
CA ASN A 146 18.62 27.93 -11.60
C ASN A 146 19.02 29.40 -11.74
N PRO A 147 18.07 30.33 -11.99
CA PRO A 147 18.40 31.73 -12.26
C PRO A 147 18.89 32.49 -11.02
N PHE A 148 18.95 31.84 -9.85
CA PHE A 148 19.23 32.44 -8.55
C PHE A 148 20.45 31.85 -7.82
N SER A 149 21.31 31.09 -8.53
CA SER A 149 22.33 30.21 -7.94
C SER A 149 23.35 30.87 -7.01
N ASP A 150 23.66 32.18 -7.15
CA ASP A 150 24.85 32.73 -6.48
C ASP A 150 24.61 33.61 -5.25
N ARG A 151 23.38 34.03 -4.92
CA ARG A 151 23.13 34.84 -3.69
C ARG A 151 21.81 34.60 -2.95
N HIS A 152 20.85 33.85 -3.51
CA HIS A 152 19.54 33.67 -2.90
C HIS A 152 19.14 32.20 -2.84
N LEU A 153 19.80 31.44 -1.96
CA LEU A 153 19.54 30.02 -1.71
C LEU A 153 18.03 29.70 -1.56
N LEU A 154 17.32 30.49 -0.75
CA LEU A 154 15.87 30.35 -0.54
C LEU A 154 15.06 30.54 -1.83
N ARG A 155 15.41 31.52 -2.67
CA ARG A 155 14.72 31.72 -3.97
C ARG A 155 15.05 30.60 -4.96
N GLY A 156 16.28 30.09 -4.95
CA GLY A 156 16.67 28.92 -5.73
C GLY A 156 15.89 27.66 -5.32
N ILE A 157 15.77 27.42 -4.01
CA ILE A 157 14.96 26.31 -3.47
C ILE A 157 13.48 26.48 -3.84
N LEU A 158 12.90 27.67 -3.63
CA LEU A 158 11.49 27.93 -3.97
C LEU A 158 11.22 27.77 -5.48
N TYR A 159 12.15 28.19 -6.33
CA TYR A 159 12.06 28.00 -7.78
C TYR A 159 12.09 26.51 -8.16
N GLN A 160 13.03 25.74 -7.60
CA GLN A 160 13.12 24.29 -7.79
C GLN A 160 11.87 23.57 -7.29
N LEU A 161 11.36 23.97 -6.13
CA LEU A 161 10.13 23.41 -5.57
C LEU A 161 8.92 23.74 -6.45
N GLY A 162 8.86 24.97 -6.99
CA GLY A 162 7.84 25.37 -7.97
C GLY A 162 7.87 24.51 -9.24
N LEU A 163 9.05 24.22 -9.77
CA LEU A 163 9.20 23.32 -10.92
C LEU A 163 8.75 21.89 -10.61
N GLN A 164 9.13 21.35 -9.45
CA GLN A 164 8.69 20.01 -9.01
C GLN A 164 7.16 19.94 -8.82
N VAL A 165 6.58 20.98 -8.23
CA VAL A 165 5.12 21.09 -8.08
C VAL A 165 4.45 21.12 -9.45
N GLN A 166 4.99 21.88 -10.41
CA GLN A 166 4.43 21.95 -11.76
C GLN A 166 4.49 20.59 -12.47
N GLN A 167 5.62 19.89 -12.40
CA GLN A 167 5.77 18.53 -12.95
C GLN A 167 4.77 17.55 -12.30
N THR A 168 4.56 17.67 -10.99
CA THR A 168 3.57 16.87 -10.28
C THR A 168 2.17 17.19 -10.80
N LEU A 169 1.78 18.46 -10.85
CA LEU A 169 0.48 18.89 -11.37
C LEU A 169 0.22 18.41 -12.80
N ASP A 170 1.24 18.37 -13.65
CA ASP A 170 1.12 17.83 -15.00
C ASP A 170 0.89 16.31 -15.00
N GLY A 171 1.51 15.57 -14.09
CA GLY A 171 1.20 14.15 -13.83
C GLY A 171 -0.26 13.93 -13.37
N TRP A 172 -0.78 14.81 -12.52
CA TRP A 172 -2.18 14.76 -12.10
C TRP A 172 -3.16 15.07 -13.25
N LYS A 173 -2.85 16.08 -14.06
CA LYS A 173 -3.64 16.37 -15.29
C LYS A 173 -3.62 15.19 -16.25
N LEU A 174 -2.48 14.51 -16.36
CA LEU A 174 -2.33 13.33 -17.19
C LEU A 174 -3.18 12.17 -16.66
N TYR A 175 -3.16 11.92 -15.35
CA TYR A 175 -4.02 10.93 -14.69
C TYR A 175 -5.52 11.18 -14.98
N LEU A 176 -5.99 12.42 -14.83
CA LEU A 176 -7.39 12.78 -15.09
C LEU A 176 -7.82 12.64 -16.56
N ARG A 177 -6.86 12.56 -17.49
CA ARG A 177 -7.14 12.36 -18.92
C ARG A 177 -7.12 10.89 -19.34
N GLN A 178 -6.73 9.98 -18.45
CA GLN A 178 -6.64 8.57 -18.80
C GLN A 178 -8.03 7.94 -18.96
N PRO A 179 -8.22 7.06 -19.95
CA PRO A 179 -9.51 6.39 -20.20
C PRO A 179 -9.92 5.42 -19.08
N ILE A 180 -8.95 4.97 -18.26
CA ILE A 180 -9.18 4.08 -17.11
C ILE A 180 -9.59 4.81 -15.83
N LEU A 181 -9.74 6.14 -15.87
CA LEU A 181 -10.06 6.96 -14.69
C LEU A 181 -11.27 6.45 -13.88
N PRO A 182 -12.38 5.98 -14.48
CA PRO A 182 -13.50 5.48 -13.68
C PRO A 182 -13.17 4.18 -12.93
N ALA A 183 -12.31 3.32 -13.50
CA ALA A 183 -11.85 2.11 -12.84
C ALA A 183 -10.92 2.44 -11.65
N SER A 184 -10.00 3.39 -11.82
CA SER A 184 -9.14 3.83 -10.72
C SER A 184 -9.91 4.60 -9.64
N LEU A 185 -10.94 5.37 -9.99
CA LEU A 185 -11.79 6.02 -8.99
C LEU A 185 -12.56 4.99 -8.14
N ALA A 186 -13.06 3.91 -8.76
CA ALA A 186 -13.66 2.81 -8.01
C ALA A 186 -12.63 2.13 -7.08
N TYR A 187 -11.37 2.02 -7.50
CA TYR A 187 -10.28 1.56 -6.63
C TYR A 187 -10.08 2.45 -5.39
N ILE A 188 -10.00 3.77 -5.61
CA ILE A 188 -9.83 4.77 -4.53
C ILE A 188 -11.00 4.71 -3.53
N MET A 189 -12.23 4.50 -4.03
CA MET A 189 -13.42 4.31 -3.20
C MET A 189 -13.39 3.01 -2.38
N LEU A 190 -12.76 1.94 -2.89
CA LEU A 190 -12.57 0.70 -2.14
C LEU A 190 -11.52 0.86 -1.02
N TYR A 191 -10.47 1.65 -1.25
CA TYR A 191 -9.47 1.98 -0.21
C TYR A 191 -10.07 2.70 0.98
N PHE A 192 -11.12 3.50 0.75
CA PHE A 192 -11.90 4.13 1.82
C PHE A 192 -12.50 3.12 2.82
N ASN A 193 -12.90 1.93 2.37
CA ASN A 193 -13.48 0.88 3.23
C ASN A 193 -12.42 0.13 4.08
N ALA A 194 -11.19 0.01 3.59
CA ALA A 194 -10.15 -0.81 4.22
C ALA A 194 -9.87 -0.42 5.68
N ALA A 195 -9.99 0.87 6.01
CA ALA A 195 -9.78 1.42 7.36
C ALA A 195 -10.96 1.16 8.31
N VAL A 196 -12.21 1.19 7.83
CA VAL A 196 -13.40 0.94 8.67
C VAL A 196 -13.46 -0.51 9.14
N LEU A 197 -13.11 -1.46 8.27
CA LEU A 197 -13.04 -2.87 8.62
C LEU A 197 -11.98 -3.16 9.70
N LEU A 198 -10.83 -2.50 9.63
CA LEU A 198 -9.75 -2.66 10.63
C LEU A 198 -10.12 -2.04 11.98
N ALA A 199 -10.70 -0.84 11.96
CA ALA A 199 -11.20 -0.16 13.16
C ALA A 199 -12.37 -0.94 13.81
N GLY A 200 -13.30 -1.44 13.00
CA GLY A 200 -14.43 -2.26 13.43
C GLY A 200 -13.99 -3.59 14.04
N ALA A 201 -12.99 -4.25 13.43
CA ALA A 201 -12.39 -5.46 14.01
C ALA A 201 -11.72 -5.19 15.36
N ALA A 202 -10.98 -4.09 15.51
CA ALA A 202 -10.35 -3.71 16.77
C ALA A 202 -11.38 -3.36 17.86
N LEU A 203 -12.47 -2.68 17.52
CA LEU A 203 -13.58 -2.38 18.43
C LEU A 203 -14.32 -3.64 18.86
N LEU A 204 -14.61 -4.56 17.94
CA LEU A 204 -15.23 -5.84 18.26
C LEU A 204 -14.30 -6.68 19.15
N TYR A 205 -13.02 -6.75 18.79
CA TYR A 205 -12.01 -7.42 19.61
C TYR A 205 -11.97 -6.86 21.03
N LYS A 206 -11.91 -5.54 21.19
CA LYS A 206 -11.88 -4.88 22.51
C LYS A 206 -13.17 -5.09 23.31
N THR A 207 -14.32 -5.06 22.68
CA THR A 207 -15.62 -5.20 23.36
C THR A 207 -15.92 -6.63 23.80
N PHE A 208 -15.44 -7.63 23.07
CA PHE A 208 -15.72 -9.04 23.34
C PHE A 208 -14.64 -9.76 24.16
N LEU A 209 -13.36 -9.36 24.08
CA LEU A 209 -12.28 -10.05 24.83
C LEU A 209 -12.21 -9.67 26.32
N HIS A 210 -12.73 -8.50 26.70
CA HIS A 210 -12.70 -8.03 28.10
C HIS A 210 -13.89 -8.55 28.94
N LYS A 211 -14.90 -9.18 28.33
CA LYS A 211 -16.03 -9.76 29.06
C LYS A 211 -15.78 -11.26 29.31
N PRO A 212 -16.04 -11.78 30.52
CA PRO A 212 -15.92 -13.21 30.78
C PRO A 212 -16.87 -14.01 29.88
N VAL A 213 -16.39 -15.15 29.36
CA VAL A 213 -17.08 -16.02 28.38
C VAL A 213 -18.50 -16.38 28.84
N ASP A 214 -18.69 -16.55 30.14
CA ASP A 214 -19.93 -16.97 30.79
C ASP A 214 -21.06 -15.93 30.66
N VAL A 215 -20.71 -14.63 30.66
CA VAL A 215 -21.68 -13.52 30.51
C VAL A 215 -22.06 -13.34 29.04
N LEU A 216 -21.15 -13.64 28.13
CA LEU A 216 -21.37 -13.46 26.70
C LEU A 216 -22.31 -14.54 26.11
N VAL A 217 -22.21 -15.77 26.60
CA VAL A 217 -23.11 -16.87 26.24
C VAL A 217 -24.53 -16.62 26.77
N SER A 218 -24.67 -15.94 27.92
CA SER A 218 -25.98 -15.63 28.52
C SER A 218 -26.73 -14.48 27.82
N ASP A 219 -26.03 -13.47 27.30
CA ASP A 219 -26.65 -12.30 26.63
C ASP A 219 -26.99 -12.56 25.14
N THR A 220 -26.43 -13.61 24.53
CA THR A 220 -26.57 -13.91 23.09
C THR A 220 -27.37 -15.18 22.80
N ALA A 221 -28.42 -15.45 23.59
CA ALA A 221 -29.34 -16.59 23.48
C ALA A 221 -30.18 -16.66 22.17
N GLY A 222 -29.72 -16.04 21.07
CA GLY A 222 -30.21 -16.25 19.70
C GLY A 222 -29.35 -17.25 18.93
N LEU A 223 -29.69 -17.46 17.64
CA LEU A 223 -29.15 -18.46 16.68
C LEU A 223 -27.61 -18.59 16.58
N LEU A 224 -26.84 -17.69 17.21
CA LEU A 224 -25.36 -17.63 17.21
C LEU A 224 -24.71 -17.84 18.60
N GLY A 225 -25.44 -18.29 19.63
CA GLY A 225 -24.94 -18.46 21.01
C GLY A 225 -23.92 -19.59 21.25
N GLY A 226 -23.33 -20.16 20.20
CA GLY A 226 -22.31 -21.21 20.30
C GLY A 226 -20.89 -20.64 20.42
N THR A 227 -19.94 -21.49 20.84
CA THR A 227 -18.50 -21.19 20.76
C THR A 227 -17.81 -22.13 19.80
N VAL A 228 -16.88 -21.62 18.99
CA VAL A 228 -15.98 -22.41 18.15
C VAL A 228 -14.58 -22.28 18.73
N MET A 229 -13.99 -23.38 19.20
CA MET A 229 -12.64 -23.38 19.81
C MET A 229 -12.48 -22.36 20.94
N GLY A 230 -13.53 -22.15 21.76
CA GLY A 230 -13.54 -21.16 22.85
C GLY A 230 -13.75 -19.70 22.42
N ILE A 231 -13.95 -19.44 21.12
CA ILE A 231 -14.27 -18.11 20.59
C ILE A 231 -15.78 -18.02 20.37
N PRO A 232 -16.45 -16.92 20.75
CA PRO A 232 -17.88 -16.72 20.49
C PRO A 232 -18.18 -16.79 18.99
N LEU A 233 -19.18 -17.56 18.59
CA LEU A 233 -19.50 -17.82 17.18
C LEU A 233 -19.76 -16.52 16.41
N ALA A 234 -20.40 -15.53 17.04
CA ALA A 234 -20.59 -14.20 16.43
C ALA A 234 -19.26 -13.52 16.05
N VAL A 235 -18.24 -13.63 16.90
CA VAL A 235 -16.90 -13.07 16.64
C VAL A 235 -16.18 -13.88 15.56
N ALA A 236 -16.32 -15.21 15.58
CA ALA A 236 -15.75 -16.08 14.56
C ALA A 236 -16.36 -15.82 13.17
N VAL A 237 -17.70 -15.73 13.10
CA VAL A 237 -18.44 -15.41 11.87
C VAL A 237 -18.07 -14.01 11.38
N PHE A 238 -18.04 -13.01 12.27
CA PHE A 238 -17.63 -11.66 11.89
C PHE A 238 -16.21 -11.61 11.35
N SER A 239 -15.27 -12.29 12.01
CA SER A 239 -13.88 -12.41 11.54
C SER A 239 -13.81 -13.08 10.17
N ALA A 240 -14.55 -14.18 9.97
CA ALA A 240 -14.61 -14.88 8.69
C ALA A 240 -15.19 -13.99 7.56
N LEU A 241 -16.22 -13.20 7.85
CA LEU A 241 -16.81 -12.26 6.90
C LEU A 241 -15.84 -11.12 6.53
N ILE A 242 -15.06 -10.61 7.49
CA ILE A 242 -13.99 -9.65 7.19
C ILE A 242 -12.96 -10.27 6.24
N MET A 243 -12.52 -11.51 6.51
CA MET A 243 -11.57 -12.20 5.64
C MET A 243 -12.14 -12.40 4.23
N LEU A 244 -13.41 -12.81 4.13
CA LEU A 244 -14.09 -12.95 2.84
C LEU A 244 -14.18 -11.60 2.09
N SER A 245 -14.42 -10.49 2.79
CA SER A 245 -14.41 -9.16 2.18
C SER A 245 -13.05 -8.75 1.63
N ARG A 246 -11.94 -9.21 2.23
CA ARG A 246 -10.58 -8.92 1.73
C ARG A 246 -10.29 -9.62 0.40
N ILE A 247 -10.90 -10.78 0.15
CA ILE A 247 -10.77 -11.49 -1.12
C ILE A 247 -11.28 -10.63 -2.28
N GLY A 248 -12.43 -9.97 -2.11
CA GLY A 248 -12.99 -9.05 -3.12
C GLY A 248 -12.08 -7.85 -3.40
N LEU A 249 -11.54 -7.25 -2.33
CA LEU A 249 -10.61 -6.11 -2.44
C LEU A 249 -9.32 -6.52 -3.17
N TRP A 250 -8.69 -7.64 -2.80
CA TRP A 250 -7.47 -8.12 -3.44
C TRP A 250 -7.71 -8.57 -4.88
N SER A 251 -8.89 -9.11 -5.19
CA SER A 251 -9.25 -9.44 -6.58
C SER A 251 -9.34 -8.18 -7.44
N TYR A 252 -9.96 -7.12 -6.91
CA TYR A 252 -10.06 -5.86 -7.63
C TYR A 252 -8.67 -5.21 -7.82
N ASP A 253 -7.82 -5.22 -6.80
CA ASP A 253 -6.44 -4.71 -6.88
C ASP A 253 -5.63 -5.41 -8.00
N MET A 254 -5.81 -6.72 -8.18
CA MET A 254 -5.19 -7.45 -9.30
C MET A 254 -5.74 -7.02 -10.66
N VAL A 255 -7.05 -6.84 -10.77
CA VAL A 255 -7.69 -6.39 -12.03
C VAL A 255 -7.23 -4.97 -12.37
N ASP A 256 -7.24 -4.06 -11.40
CA ASP A 256 -6.79 -2.67 -11.57
C ASP A 256 -5.32 -2.62 -11.98
N SER A 257 -4.47 -3.36 -11.28
CA SER A 257 -3.04 -3.45 -11.59
C SER A 257 -2.79 -3.90 -13.02
N GLN A 258 -3.47 -4.97 -13.45
CA GLN A 258 -3.34 -5.49 -14.81
C GLN A 258 -3.90 -4.52 -15.86
N LEU A 259 -5.08 -3.94 -15.61
CA LEU A 259 -5.72 -2.98 -16.49
C LEU A 259 -4.82 -1.75 -16.71
N PHE A 260 -4.25 -1.23 -15.63
CA PHE A 260 -3.37 -0.07 -15.64
C PHE A 260 -2.09 -0.33 -16.45
N GLN A 261 -1.44 -1.47 -16.24
CA GLN A 261 -0.23 -1.85 -16.98
C GLN A 261 -0.47 -1.98 -18.49
N MET A 262 -1.66 -2.43 -18.90
CA MET A 262 -2.03 -2.56 -20.31
C MET A 262 -2.40 -1.20 -20.91
N ALA A 263 -3.29 -0.46 -20.26
CA ALA A 263 -3.88 0.76 -20.79
C ALA A 263 -2.91 1.95 -20.87
N ILE A 264 -1.97 2.07 -19.94
CA ILE A 264 -1.11 3.26 -19.84
C ILE A 264 0.27 3.01 -20.43
N GLN A 265 0.81 3.97 -21.19
CA GLN A 265 2.13 3.86 -21.80
C GLN A 265 3.24 3.82 -20.73
N PRO A 266 4.33 3.03 -20.93
CA PRO A 266 5.42 2.92 -19.95
C PRO A 266 6.11 4.26 -19.64
N LYS A 267 6.07 5.23 -20.56
CA LYS A 267 6.66 6.56 -20.34
C LYS A 267 5.89 7.38 -19.29
N GLU A 268 4.59 7.11 -19.15
CA GLU A 268 3.66 7.87 -18.31
C GLU A 268 3.16 7.06 -17.10
N ALA A 269 3.41 5.74 -17.08
CA ALA A 269 2.93 4.83 -16.05
C ALA A 269 3.31 5.27 -14.63
N ALA A 270 4.58 5.63 -14.39
CA ALA A 270 5.04 6.05 -13.07
C ALA A 270 4.39 7.34 -12.56
N SER A 271 4.17 8.35 -13.43
CA SER A 271 3.53 9.61 -13.01
C SER A 271 2.03 9.43 -12.76
N VAL A 272 1.35 8.63 -13.58
CA VAL A 272 -0.05 8.31 -13.39
C VAL A 272 -0.26 7.43 -12.16
N SER A 273 0.63 6.46 -11.91
CA SER A 273 0.53 5.55 -10.75
C SER A 273 0.76 6.31 -9.45
N SER A 274 1.76 7.19 -9.41
CA SER A 274 2.01 7.98 -8.20
C SER A 274 0.83 8.92 -7.86
N ALA A 275 0.11 9.45 -8.86
CA ALA A 275 -1.12 10.21 -8.62
C ALA A 275 -2.26 9.35 -8.05
N GLU A 276 -2.45 8.14 -8.59
CA GLU A 276 -3.42 7.16 -8.08
C GLU A 276 -3.13 6.74 -6.64
N TRP A 277 -1.90 6.33 -6.34
CA TRP A 277 -1.48 5.95 -4.99
C TRP A 277 -1.62 7.11 -3.99
N ALA A 278 -1.33 8.34 -4.42
CA ALA A 278 -1.56 9.53 -3.59
C ALA A 278 -3.05 9.75 -3.28
N LEU A 279 -3.95 9.50 -4.24
CA LEU A 279 -5.40 9.55 -4.02
C LEU A 279 -5.87 8.43 -3.09
N CYS A 280 -5.35 7.21 -3.23
CA CYS A 280 -5.65 6.10 -2.32
C CYS A 280 -5.18 6.39 -0.89
N SER A 281 -3.95 6.89 -0.70
CA SER A 281 -3.48 7.33 0.62
C SER A 281 -4.30 8.50 1.17
N GLY A 282 -4.74 9.41 0.30
CA GLY A 282 -5.63 10.50 0.66
C GLY A 282 -7.00 10.00 1.14
N SER A 283 -7.61 9.04 0.46
CA SER A 283 -8.91 8.47 0.85
C SER A 283 -8.82 7.71 2.17
N GLU A 284 -7.73 6.98 2.40
CA GLU A 284 -7.44 6.33 3.67
C GLU A 284 -7.29 7.36 4.80
N LEU A 285 -6.54 8.44 4.57
CA LEU A 285 -6.37 9.52 5.55
C LEU A 285 -7.71 10.19 5.90
N VAL A 286 -8.57 10.46 4.92
CA VAL A 286 -9.91 11.00 5.14
C VAL A 286 -10.72 10.07 6.03
N MET A 287 -10.68 8.76 5.75
CA MET A 287 -11.40 7.79 6.58
C MET A 287 -10.82 7.71 7.99
N LEU A 288 -9.50 7.69 8.15
CA LEU A 288 -8.88 7.71 9.48
C LEU A 288 -9.25 9.00 10.24
N GLY A 289 -9.31 10.14 9.57
CA GLY A 289 -9.77 11.40 10.15
C GLY A 289 -11.23 11.37 10.57
N LEU A 290 -12.12 10.81 9.75
CA LEU A 290 -13.53 10.62 10.08
C LEU A 290 -13.70 9.63 11.26
N ALA A 291 -12.93 8.54 11.28
CA ALA A 291 -12.94 7.58 12.39
C ALA A 291 -12.47 8.20 13.71
N ALA A 292 -11.46 9.08 13.65
CA ALA A 292 -11.00 9.82 14.81
C ALA A 292 -12.05 10.85 15.30
N ALA A 293 -12.70 11.57 14.37
CA ALA A 293 -13.73 12.55 14.68
C ALA A 293 -15.00 11.89 15.27
N PHE A 294 -15.39 10.72 14.76
CA PHE A 294 -16.57 9.97 15.18
C PHE A 294 -16.21 8.72 15.99
N SER A 295 -15.37 8.89 17.01
CA SER A 295 -14.84 7.80 17.83
C SER A 295 -15.85 7.20 18.83
N GLU A 296 -17.05 7.79 18.94
CA GLU A 296 -18.10 7.29 19.82
C GLU A 296 -18.77 6.01 19.28
N PRO A 297 -19.09 5.01 20.12
CA PRO A 297 -19.75 3.78 19.68
C PRO A 297 -21.12 4.01 19.01
N ALA A 298 -21.82 5.09 19.38
CA ALA A 298 -23.13 5.46 18.81
C ALA A 298 -23.03 5.92 17.35
N SER A 299 -21.93 6.60 16.96
CA SER A 299 -21.68 7.04 15.59
C SER A 299 -21.05 5.97 14.70
N PHE A 300 -20.71 4.80 15.24
CA PHE A 300 -20.07 3.72 14.48
C PHE A 300 -20.94 3.23 13.30
N SER A 301 -22.27 3.21 13.46
CA SER A 301 -23.18 2.83 12.38
C SER A 301 -23.09 3.77 11.17
N LEU A 302 -22.89 5.07 11.39
CA LEU A 302 -22.68 6.04 10.31
C LEU A 302 -21.41 5.70 9.52
N LEU A 303 -20.33 5.37 10.23
CA LEU A 303 -19.06 4.96 9.64
C LEU A 303 -19.19 3.71 8.76
N VAL A 304 -19.91 2.70 9.26
CA VAL A 304 -20.19 1.47 8.52
C VAL A 304 -21.03 1.74 7.28
N ASN A 305 -22.09 2.57 7.40
CA ASN A 305 -22.95 2.92 6.28
C ASN A 305 -22.21 3.74 5.20
N LEU A 306 -21.34 4.67 5.61
CA LEU A 306 -20.50 5.43 4.69
C LEU A 306 -19.56 4.52 3.91
N SER A 307 -18.96 3.53 4.59
CA SER A 307 -18.13 2.52 3.95
C SER A 307 -18.92 1.65 2.97
N ALA A 308 -20.08 1.15 3.39
CA ALA A 308 -20.96 0.35 2.53
C ALA A 308 -21.41 1.15 1.28
N ALA A 309 -21.74 2.43 1.44
CA ALA A 309 -22.06 3.33 0.34
C ALA A 309 -20.86 3.52 -0.61
N SER A 310 -19.65 3.63 -0.09
CA SER A 310 -18.42 3.72 -0.90
C SER A 310 -18.19 2.45 -1.73
N VAL A 311 -18.36 1.27 -1.14
CA VAL A 311 -18.23 -0.02 -1.84
C VAL A 311 -19.29 -0.18 -2.93
N LEU A 312 -20.55 0.14 -2.62
CA LEU A 312 -21.63 0.10 -3.61
C LEU A 312 -21.39 1.13 -4.73
N GLY A 313 -20.92 2.33 -4.39
CA GLY A 313 -20.53 3.35 -5.34
C GLY A 313 -19.41 2.87 -6.28
N ALA A 314 -18.37 2.26 -5.73
CA ALA A 314 -17.29 1.66 -6.50
C ALA A 314 -17.79 0.56 -7.45
N ALA A 315 -18.63 -0.35 -6.95
CA ALA A 315 -19.19 -1.44 -7.75
C ALA A 315 -20.08 -0.90 -8.89
N CYS A 316 -20.94 0.08 -8.62
CA CYS A 316 -21.77 0.74 -9.62
C CYS A 316 -20.93 1.48 -10.65
N LEU A 317 -19.94 2.26 -10.21
CA LEU A 317 -19.06 3.03 -11.10
C LEU A 317 -18.27 2.11 -12.03
N TYR A 318 -17.65 1.06 -11.49
CA TYR A 318 -16.89 0.11 -12.28
C TYR A 318 -17.81 -0.65 -13.27
N SER A 319 -18.96 -1.14 -12.80
CA SER A 319 -19.89 -1.88 -13.65
C SER A 319 -20.42 -1.01 -14.79
N THR A 320 -20.84 0.22 -14.49
CA THR A 320 -21.34 1.16 -15.51
C THR A 320 -20.25 1.51 -16.52
N TRP A 321 -19.01 1.69 -16.09
CA TRP A 321 -17.88 1.91 -17.00
C TRP A 321 -17.58 0.70 -17.87
N VAL A 322 -17.51 -0.50 -17.31
CA VAL A 322 -17.25 -1.74 -18.08
C VAL A 322 -18.31 -1.99 -19.16
N PHE A 323 -19.58 -1.72 -18.85
CA PHE A 323 -20.67 -1.88 -19.81
C PHE A 323 -20.84 -0.69 -20.77
N ALA A 324 -20.18 0.45 -20.50
CA ALA A 324 -20.16 1.58 -21.42
C ALA A 324 -19.25 1.28 -22.62
N CYS A 325 -19.59 1.86 -23.79
CA CYS A 325 -18.86 1.64 -25.03
C CYS A 325 -17.37 2.04 -24.92
N ASP A 326 -17.06 3.08 -24.14
CA ASP A 326 -15.67 3.53 -23.93
C ASP A 326 -14.86 2.58 -23.03
N GLY A 327 -15.49 1.96 -22.02
CA GLY A 327 -14.86 0.92 -21.22
C GLY A 327 -14.56 -0.32 -22.05
N GLN A 328 -15.52 -0.76 -22.88
CA GLN A 328 -15.32 -1.87 -23.81
C GLN A 328 -14.18 -1.60 -24.81
N ARG A 329 -14.10 -0.39 -25.39
CA ARG A 329 -13.00 -0.01 -26.28
C ARG A 329 -11.65 -0.03 -25.57
N THR A 330 -11.60 0.46 -24.34
CA THR A 330 -10.35 0.47 -23.54
C THR A 330 -9.92 -0.96 -23.21
N LEU A 331 -10.85 -1.83 -22.81
CA LEU A 331 -10.58 -3.25 -22.56
C LEU A 331 -10.18 -3.98 -23.85
N GLN A 332 -10.83 -3.71 -24.98
CA GLN A 332 -10.47 -4.29 -26.27
C GLN A 332 -9.09 -3.80 -26.76
N ALA A 333 -8.75 -2.53 -26.55
CA ALA A 333 -7.43 -2.01 -26.87
C ALA A 333 -6.35 -2.61 -25.96
N ALA A 334 -6.67 -2.86 -24.69
CA ALA A 334 -5.77 -3.46 -23.72
C ALA A 334 -5.57 -4.98 -23.91
N LEU A 335 -6.62 -5.71 -24.28
CA LEU A 335 -6.64 -7.17 -24.40
C LEU A 335 -6.47 -7.67 -25.84
N GLY A 336 -6.82 -6.85 -26.83
CA GLY A 336 -6.83 -7.19 -28.26
C GLY A 336 -5.55 -6.83 -29.02
N SER A 337 -4.53 -6.28 -28.35
CA SER A 337 -3.18 -6.13 -28.91
C SER A 337 -2.37 -7.43 -28.79
N ALA A 338 -2.99 -8.56 -29.15
CA ALA A 338 -2.39 -9.88 -29.28
C ALA A 338 -2.03 -10.13 -30.76
#